data_AF-A0AA96XNN0-F1
#
_entry.id   AF-A0AA96XNN0-F1
#
_cell.length_a   1.000
_cell.length_b   1.000
_cell.length_c   1.000
_cell.angle_alpha   90.00
_cell.angle_beta   90.00
_cell.angle_gamma   90.00
#
_symmetry.space_group_name_H-M   'P 1'
#
loop_
_entity.id
_entity.type
_entity.pdbx_description
1 polymer ?
#
loop_
_entity_poly.entity_id
_entity_poly.type
_entity_poly.pdbx_seq_one_letter_code
_entity_poly.pdbx_strand_id
1 'polypeptide(L)'
;MPFFLYPITSFLRLSFSAAGLLAPRLGGFEAAMRTIGARSAQDFLSTVVGRSFLALSGGCPRRLVSNLPSGYSTAVSYGERDVEWMGERQGRLTMFRDFMPHSYHEGVLRAALAAIGARDTHIRGRATGLLDGEYEVSWS
;
A
#
# COMPACT_ATOMS: atom_id res chain seq x y z
N MET A 1 5.84 -13.77 15.71
CA MET A 1 5.42 -12.53 16.40
C MET A 1 6.52 -11.51 16.23
N PRO A 2 6.27 -10.31 15.68
CA PRO A 2 7.26 -9.25 15.84
C PRO A 2 7.37 -8.97 17.34
N PHE A 3 8.58 -9.10 17.90
CA PHE A 3 8.80 -9.06 19.35
C PHE A 3 8.66 -7.65 19.96
N PHE A 4 8.43 -6.61 19.14
CA PHE A 4 8.34 -5.23 19.61
C PHE A 4 7.29 -4.44 18.82
N LEU A 5 6.34 -3.85 19.55
CA LEU A 5 5.47 -2.80 19.03
C LEU A 5 6.19 -1.47 19.18
N TYR A 6 6.58 -0.86 18.06
CA TYR A 6 7.19 0.47 18.07
C TYR A 6 6.13 1.55 17.86
N PRO A 7 6.31 2.74 18.45
CA PRO A 7 5.44 3.87 18.18
C PRO A 7 5.39 4.20 16.69
N ILE A 8 4.19 4.42 16.16
CA ILE A 8 3.99 4.82 14.75
C ILE A 8 4.76 6.10 14.42
N THR A 9 4.94 7.00 15.40
CA THR A 9 5.73 8.23 15.26
C THR A 9 7.18 7.97 14.85
N SER A 10 7.79 6.87 15.31
CA SER A 10 9.15 6.47 14.89
C SER A 10 9.18 6.07 13.43
N PHE A 11 8.20 5.28 12.98
CA PHE A 11 8.09 4.89 11.58
C PHE A 11 7.82 6.09 10.66
N LEU A 12 6.97 7.03 11.10
CA LEU A 12 6.72 8.28 10.36
C LEU A 12 7.97 9.14 10.24
N ARG A 13 8.70 9.36 11.35
CA ARG A 13 9.95 10.12 11.32
C ARG A 13 10.97 9.50 10.38
N LEU A 14 11.14 8.18 10.42
CA LEU A 14 12.05 7.46 9.53
C LEU A 14 11.64 7.62 8.06
N SER A 15 10.38 7.36 7.76
CA SER A 15 9.87 7.36 6.37
C SER A 15 9.93 8.75 5.75
N PHE A 16 9.48 9.79 6.46
CA PHE A 16 9.52 11.16 5.97
C PHE A 16 10.96 11.68 5.81
N SER A 17 11.85 11.35 6.75
CA SER A 17 13.28 11.72 6.63
C SER A 17 13.93 11.03 5.43
N ALA A 18 13.68 9.73 5.25
CA ALA A 18 14.18 8.97 4.10
C ALA A 18 13.64 9.54 2.78
N ALA A 19 12.36 9.88 2.71
CA ALA A 19 11.77 10.49 1.52
C ALA A 19 12.40 11.86 1.21
N GLY A 20 12.67 12.69 2.22
CA GLY A 20 13.39 13.96 2.04
C GLY A 20 14.79 13.78 1.47
N LEU A 21 15.54 12.79 1.96
CA LEU A 21 16.89 12.47 1.47
C LEU A 21 16.88 11.90 0.04
N LEU A 22 15.87 11.12 -0.30
CA LEU A 22 15.74 10.48 -1.61
C LEU A 22 15.10 11.39 -2.68
N ALA A 23 14.33 12.40 -2.27
CA ALA A 23 13.56 13.27 -3.16
C ALA A 23 14.38 13.86 -4.32
N PRO A 24 15.60 14.41 -4.12
CA PRO A 24 16.39 14.96 -5.23
C PRO A 24 16.75 13.93 -6.31
N ARG A 25 16.88 12.66 -5.92
CA ARG A 25 17.27 11.56 -6.83
C ARG A 25 16.09 10.90 -7.51
N LEU A 26 14.92 10.93 -6.87
CA LEU A 26 13.73 10.20 -7.32
C LEU A 26 12.68 11.11 -7.97
N GLY A 27 12.96 12.40 -8.14
CA GLY A 27 12.04 13.34 -8.80
C GLY A 27 10.99 13.94 -7.86
N GLY A 28 11.33 14.11 -6.59
CA GLY A 28 10.50 14.77 -5.59
C GLY A 28 10.04 13.85 -4.45
N PHE A 29 9.44 14.47 -3.43
CA PHE A 29 9.03 13.79 -2.19
C PHE A 29 7.98 12.68 -2.44
N GLU A 30 6.94 12.97 -3.23
CA GLU A 30 5.90 12.00 -3.54
C GLU A 30 6.46 10.78 -4.31
N ALA A 31 7.40 10.99 -5.23
CA ALA A 31 8.05 9.90 -5.95
C ALA A 31 8.95 9.06 -5.04
N ALA A 32 9.61 9.70 -4.07
CA ALA A 32 10.33 8.99 -3.03
C ALA A 32 9.39 8.17 -2.14
N MET A 33 8.27 8.73 -1.69
CA MET A 33 7.27 8.00 -0.90
C MET A 33 6.69 6.80 -1.65
N ARG A 34 6.36 6.93 -2.94
CA ARG A 34 5.97 5.79 -3.80
C ARG A 34 7.03 4.69 -3.80
N THR A 35 8.30 5.07 -3.91
CA THR A 35 9.41 4.11 -3.95
C THR A 35 9.57 3.40 -2.60
N ILE A 36 9.49 4.14 -1.50
CA ILE A 36 9.54 3.58 -0.14
C ILE A 36 8.37 2.61 0.06
N GLY A 37 7.14 3.01 -0.27
CA GLY A 37 5.96 2.15 -0.13
C GLY A 37 6.02 0.89 -0.98
N ALA A 38 6.48 1.01 -2.23
CA ALA A 38 6.71 -0.16 -3.08
C ALA A 38 7.72 -1.13 -2.46
N ARG A 39 8.82 -0.61 -1.89
CA ARG A 39 9.82 -1.45 -1.24
C ARG A 39 9.29 -2.10 0.04
N SER A 40 8.57 -1.35 0.87
CA SER A 40 7.93 -1.88 2.08
C SER A 40 6.96 -3.00 1.77
N ALA A 41 6.17 -2.88 0.69
CA ALA A 41 5.29 -3.93 0.23
C ALA A 41 6.08 -5.18 -0.22
N GLN A 42 7.13 -5.01 -1.03
CA GLN A 42 7.99 -6.12 -1.46
C GLN A 42 8.60 -6.86 -0.26
N ASP A 43 9.11 -6.12 0.72
CA ASP A 43 9.69 -6.69 1.94
C ASP A 43 8.62 -7.46 2.75
N PHE A 44 7.42 -6.91 2.92
CA PHE A 44 6.29 -7.62 3.55
C PHE A 44 5.91 -8.90 2.78
N LEU A 45 5.76 -8.82 1.47
CA LEU A 45 5.39 -9.95 0.61
C LEU A 45 6.45 -11.05 0.59
N SER A 46 7.70 -10.73 0.94
CA SER A 46 8.78 -11.69 1.11
C SER A 46 8.71 -12.45 2.45
N THR A 47 7.84 -12.06 3.39
CA THR A 47 7.64 -12.77 4.67
C THR A 47 6.75 -14.01 4.49
N VAL A 48 6.70 -14.89 5.50
CA VAL A 48 5.77 -16.05 5.50
C VAL A 48 4.31 -15.57 5.39
N VAL A 49 3.94 -14.56 6.18
CA VAL A 49 2.58 -13.98 6.18
C VAL A 49 2.26 -13.38 4.81
N GLY A 50 3.18 -12.60 4.25
CA GLY A 50 3.03 -12.00 2.94
C GLY A 50 2.89 -13.02 1.80
N ARG A 51 3.69 -14.09 1.81
CA ARG A 51 3.54 -15.20 0.85
C ARG A 51 2.20 -15.91 0.99
N SER A 52 1.74 -16.16 2.21
CA SER A 52 0.40 -16.72 2.44
C SER A 52 -0.69 -15.80 1.91
N PHE A 53 -0.58 -14.49 2.14
CA PHE A 53 -1.49 -13.48 1.58
C PHE A 53 -1.53 -13.53 0.04
N LEU A 54 -0.38 -13.62 -0.63
CA LEU A 54 -0.32 -13.78 -2.09
C LEU A 54 -0.96 -15.10 -2.55
N ALA A 55 -0.69 -16.21 -1.87
CA ALA A 55 -1.28 -17.51 -2.21
C ALA A 55 -2.81 -17.48 -2.14
N LEU A 56 -3.39 -16.81 -1.14
CA LEU A 56 -4.84 -16.63 -1.00
C LEU A 56 -5.47 -15.84 -2.15
N SER A 57 -4.69 -14.94 -2.80
CA SER A 57 -5.17 -14.22 -3.98
C SER A 57 -5.31 -15.14 -5.21
N GLY A 58 -4.60 -16.27 -5.25
CA GLY A 58 -4.61 -17.20 -6.39
C GLY A 58 -4.21 -16.55 -7.72
N GLY A 59 -3.38 -15.49 -7.68
CA GLY A 59 -3.01 -14.72 -8.88
C GLY A 59 -4.12 -13.81 -9.42
N CYS A 60 -5.27 -13.71 -8.73
CA CYS A 60 -6.39 -12.87 -9.15
C CYS A 60 -6.28 -11.46 -8.55
N PRO A 61 -6.14 -10.40 -9.36
CA PRO A 61 -6.03 -9.03 -8.84
C PRO A 61 -7.23 -8.58 -8.05
N ARG A 62 -8.45 -8.94 -8.48
CA ARG A 62 -9.67 -8.64 -7.74
C ARG A 62 -9.63 -9.25 -6.35
N ARG A 63 -9.23 -10.51 -6.23
CA ARG A 63 -9.12 -11.21 -4.96
C ARG A 63 -8.04 -10.62 -4.06
N LEU A 64 -6.89 -10.26 -4.65
CA LEU A 64 -5.82 -9.56 -3.93
C LEU A 64 -6.34 -8.26 -3.31
N VAL A 65 -6.98 -7.42 -4.12
CA VAL A 65 -7.52 -6.11 -3.70
C VAL A 65 -8.62 -6.28 -2.65
N SER A 66 -9.56 -7.20 -2.84
CA SER A 66 -10.59 -7.52 -1.83
C SER A 66 -10.01 -7.93 -0.49
N ASN A 67 -8.82 -8.57 -0.49
CA ASN A 67 -8.17 -9.01 0.73
C ASN A 67 -7.25 -7.96 1.36
N LEU A 68 -7.01 -6.82 0.71
CA LEU A 68 -6.12 -5.77 1.22
C LEU A 68 -6.46 -5.33 2.66
N PRO A 69 -7.73 -5.11 3.05
CA PRO A 69 -8.04 -4.76 4.44
C PRO A 69 -7.47 -5.75 5.45
N SER A 70 -7.59 -7.06 5.18
CA SER A 70 -7.00 -8.12 6.01
C SER A 70 -5.48 -8.08 5.97
N GLY A 71 -4.88 -7.93 4.78
CA GLY A 71 -3.43 -7.82 4.62
C GLY A 71 -2.83 -6.67 5.44
N TYR A 72 -3.43 -5.48 5.38
CA TYR A 72 -3.00 -4.33 6.17
C TYR A 72 -3.13 -4.56 7.67
N SER A 73 -4.22 -5.17 8.15
CA SER A 73 -4.39 -5.49 9.58
C SER A 73 -3.33 -6.46 10.13
N THR A 74 -2.64 -7.21 9.27
CA THR A 74 -1.48 -8.02 9.69
C THR A 74 -0.18 -7.22 9.79
N ALA A 75 -0.08 -6.10 9.08
CA ALA A 75 1.12 -5.26 9.00
C ALA A 75 1.07 -4.07 9.96
N VAL A 76 -0.11 -3.53 10.23
CA VAL A 76 -0.32 -2.35 11.08
C VAL A 76 -1.51 -2.54 12.01
N SER A 77 -1.43 -1.93 13.20
CA SER A 77 -2.50 -1.97 14.21
C SER A 77 -3.42 -0.74 14.16
N TYR A 78 -3.38 0.04 13.08
CA TYR A 78 -4.13 1.29 12.93
C TYR A 78 -4.76 1.42 11.54
N GLY A 79 -5.70 2.35 11.46
CA GLY A 79 -6.44 2.67 10.26
C GLY A 79 -7.49 1.62 9.91
N GLU A 80 -8.47 2.05 9.13
CA GLU A 80 -9.50 1.19 8.56
C GLU A 80 -9.41 1.26 7.03
N ARG A 81 -9.76 0.17 6.37
CA ARG A 81 -9.71 0.05 4.92
C ARG A 81 -10.98 -0.60 4.41
N ASP A 82 -11.57 -0.01 3.38
CA ASP A 82 -12.73 -0.54 2.70
C ASP A 82 -12.52 -0.59 1.20
N VAL A 83 -13.13 -1.58 0.53
CA VAL A 83 -12.98 -1.81 -0.90
C VAL A 83 -14.36 -1.82 -1.55
N GLU A 84 -14.56 -0.85 -2.44
CA GLU A 84 -15.74 -0.75 -3.28
C GLU A 84 -15.40 -1.15 -4.72
N TRP A 85 -16.21 -2.00 -5.33
CA TRP A 85 -16.01 -2.44 -6.71
C TRP A 85 -16.83 -1.61 -7.69
N MET A 86 -16.16 -0.91 -8.59
CA MET A 86 -16.79 -0.09 -9.65
C MET A 86 -16.95 -0.86 -10.98
N GLY A 87 -16.30 -2.02 -11.10
CA GLY A 87 -16.39 -2.92 -12.24
C GLY A 87 -15.62 -4.21 -11.98
N GLU A 88 -15.51 -5.10 -12.98
CA GLU A 88 -14.80 -6.38 -12.84
C GLU A 88 -13.30 -6.19 -12.54
N ARG A 89 -12.69 -5.21 -13.22
CA ARG A 89 -11.25 -4.91 -13.18
C ARG A 89 -10.92 -3.53 -12.58
N GLN A 90 -11.87 -2.94 -11.87
CA GLN A 90 -11.73 -1.61 -11.30
C GLN A 90 -12.41 -1.54 -9.93
N GLY A 91 -11.69 -1.02 -8.94
CA GLY A 91 -12.19 -0.80 -7.60
C GLY A 91 -11.62 0.48 -6.99
N ARG A 92 -12.23 0.90 -5.89
CA ARG A 92 -11.79 2.00 -5.04
C ARG A 92 -11.47 1.44 -3.66
N LEU A 93 -10.26 1.68 -3.20
CA LEU A 93 -9.85 1.43 -1.83
C LEU A 93 -9.93 2.75 -1.07
N THR A 94 -10.64 2.75 0.04
CA THR A 94 -10.70 3.90 0.95
C THR A 94 -9.94 3.57 2.21
N MET A 95 -9.08 4.47 2.65
CA MET A 95 -8.33 4.36 3.91
C MET A 95 -8.76 5.47 4.85
N PHE A 96 -9.02 5.11 6.09
CA PHE A 96 -9.38 6.03 7.17
C PHE A 96 -8.36 5.95 8.29
N ARG A 97 -8.01 7.08 8.90
CA ARG A 97 -7.03 7.16 10.01
C ARG A 97 -5.70 6.46 9.67
N ASP A 98 -5.23 6.64 8.43
CA ASP A 98 -3.91 6.24 7.98
C ASP A 98 -2.95 7.43 8.08
N PHE A 99 -1.74 7.18 8.59
CA PHE A 99 -0.75 8.22 8.82
C PHE A 99 0.20 8.41 7.63
N MET A 100 0.25 7.47 6.69
CA MET A 100 1.12 7.56 5.52
C MET A 100 0.41 8.33 4.38
N PRO A 101 1.14 9.16 3.63
CA PRO A 101 0.54 9.92 2.53
C PRO A 101 0.11 8.98 1.40
N HIS A 102 -0.85 9.45 0.61
CA HIS A 102 -1.40 8.68 -0.51
C HIS A 102 -0.33 8.13 -1.47
N SER A 103 0.71 8.90 -1.79
CA SER A 103 1.82 8.42 -2.62
C SER A 103 2.53 7.18 -2.10
N TYR A 104 2.68 7.03 -0.78
CA TYR A 104 3.25 5.81 -0.19
C TYR A 104 2.39 4.59 -0.53
N HIS A 105 1.06 4.72 -0.36
CA HIS A 105 0.13 3.64 -0.66
C HIS A 105 -0.03 3.37 -2.15
N GLU A 106 0.09 4.38 -3.03
CA GLU A 106 0.20 4.13 -4.48
C GLU A 106 1.35 3.17 -4.79
N GLY A 107 2.50 3.35 -4.14
CA GLY A 107 3.65 2.46 -4.22
C GLY A 107 3.35 1.05 -3.73
N VAL A 108 2.72 0.94 -2.56
CA VAL A 108 2.33 -0.35 -1.96
C VAL A 108 1.41 -1.13 -2.90
N LEU A 109 0.34 -0.49 -3.37
CA LEU A 109 -0.65 -1.11 -4.24
C LEU A 109 -0.03 -1.57 -5.56
N ARG A 110 0.87 -0.77 -6.14
CA ARG A 110 1.54 -1.10 -7.40
C ARG A 110 2.43 -2.32 -7.23
N ALA A 111 3.21 -2.37 -6.15
CA ALA A 111 4.05 -3.52 -5.85
C ALA A 111 3.23 -4.79 -5.58
N ALA A 112 2.11 -4.68 -4.86
CA ALA A 112 1.24 -5.82 -4.57
C ALA A 112 0.62 -6.42 -5.84
N LEU A 113 0.10 -5.58 -6.74
CA LEU A 113 -0.45 -6.02 -8.02
C LEU A 113 0.63 -6.59 -8.94
N ALA A 114 1.82 -5.98 -8.99
CA ALA A 114 2.94 -6.50 -9.75
C ALA A 114 3.39 -7.88 -9.24
N ALA A 115 3.33 -8.14 -7.94
CA ALA A 115 3.73 -9.41 -7.33
C ALA A 115 2.87 -10.61 -7.76
N ILE A 116 1.66 -10.37 -8.25
CA ILE A 116 0.77 -11.41 -8.81
C ILE A 116 0.74 -11.39 -10.35
N GLY A 117 1.58 -10.59 -11.00
CA GLY A 117 1.65 -10.49 -12.45
C GLY A 117 0.54 -9.68 -13.11
N ALA A 118 -0.16 -8.81 -12.38
CA ALA A 118 -1.15 -7.91 -12.98
C ALA A 118 -0.46 -6.98 -13.99
N ARG A 119 -1.10 -6.77 -15.15
CA ARG A 119 -0.60 -5.92 -16.24
C ARG A 119 -1.42 -4.65 -16.36
N ASP A 120 -0.82 -3.64 -16.97
CA ASP A 120 -1.44 -2.35 -17.27
C ASP A 120 -2.15 -1.74 -16.05
N THR A 121 -1.51 -1.87 -14.88
CA THR A 121 -2.10 -1.44 -13.61
C THR A 121 -2.12 0.08 -13.52
N HIS A 122 -3.30 0.65 -13.31
CA HIS A 122 -3.47 2.06 -13.01
C HIS A 122 -3.87 2.24 -11.55
N ILE A 123 -3.08 3.03 -10.82
CA ILE A 123 -3.32 3.37 -9.42
C ILE A 123 -3.21 4.87 -9.29
N ARG A 124 -4.26 5.49 -8.75
CA ARG A 124 -4.31 6.92 -8.47
C ARG A 124 -4.87 7.15 -7.07
N GLY A 125 -4.02 7.67 -6.20
CA GLY A 125 -4.34 8.04 -4.83
C GLY A 125 -4.65 9.53 -4.73
N ARG A 126 -5.52 9.89 -3.78
CA ARG A 126 -5.71 11.27 -3.34
C ARG A 126 -6.02 11.30 -1.85
N ALA A 127 -5.61 12.37 -1.17
CA ALA A 127 -6.07 12.65 0.18
C ALA A 127 -7.54 13.12 0.14
N THR A 128 -8.36 12.61 1.06
CA THR A 128 -9.75 13.05 1.29
C THR A 128 -9.92 13.74 2.64
N GLY A 129 -8.94 13.59 3.53
CA GLY A 129 -8.81 14.27 4.81
C GLY A 129 -7.36 14.28 5.27
N LEU A 130 -7.11 14.74 6.51
CA LEU A 130 -5.76 14.75 7.06
C LEU A 130 -5.14 13.35 7.16
N LEU A 131 -5.96 12.36 7.52
CA LEU A 131 -5.56 10.96 7.71
C LEU A 131 -6.39 10.00 6.84
N ASP A 132 -7.10 10.54 5.86
CA ASP A 132 -8.01 9.77 5.02
C ASP A 132 -7.60 9.90 3.56
N GLY A 133 -7.74 8.83 2.80
CA GLY A 133 -7.37 8.80 1.38
C GLY A 133 -8.17 7.78 0.59
N GLU A 134 -8.28 8.04 -0.71
CA GLU A 134 -8.93 7.16 -1.67
C GLU A 134 -7.95 6.78 -2.77
N TYR A 135 -8.05 5.54 -3.23
CA TYR A 135 -7.20 4.96 -4.25
C TYR A 135 -8.07 4.28 -5.30
N GLU A 136 -8.09 4.83 -6.50
CA GLU A 136 -8.64 4.15 -7.66
C GLU A 136 -7.62 3.14 -8.16
N VAL A 137 -8.07 1.89 -8.35
CA VAL A 137 -7.24 0.76 -8.76
C VAL A 137 -7.88 0.07 -9.95
N SER A 138 -7.14 -0.11 -11.04
CA SER A 138 -7.57 -0.89 -12.19
C SER A 138 -6.42 -1.63 -12.89
N TRP A 139 -6.75 -2.62 -13.72
CA TRP A 139 -5.81 -3.47 -14.47
C TRP A 139 -6.44 -4.02 -15.77
N SER A 140 -5.60 -4.58 -16.67
CA SER A 140 -6.03 -5.25 -17.92
C SER A 140 -5.73 -6.74 -17.96
#